data_AF-A0A960FYL4-F1
#
_entry.id   AF-A0A960FYL4-F1
#
_cell.length_a   1.000
_cell.length_b   1.000
_cell.length_c   1.000
_cell.angle_alpha   90.00
_cell.angle_beta   90.00
_cell.angle_gamma   90.00
#
_symmetry.space_group_name_H-M   'P 1'
#
loop_
_entity.id
_entity.type
_entity.pdbx_description
1 polymer ?
#
loop_
_entity_poly.entity_id
_entity_poly.type
_entity_poly.pdbx_seq_one_letter_code
_entity_poly.pdbx_strand_id
1 'polypeptide(L)'
;MSTPEPAPVCYRHPDRPTWIRCTRCDRPICPECMNSAPVGFQCPECVSAGQSAVREPRTVFGGRLTSSSTVTITLIGICVAIFVVQFLVGVNAVASDWGMWPAAVAVNDEWYRLLTSVFLHG
;
A
#
# COMPACT_ATOMS: atom_id res chain seq x y z
N MET A 1 -27.43 53.29 14.39
CA MET A 1 -27.40 52.18 13.41
C MET A 1 -25.97 52.08 12.92
N SER A 2 -25.25 51.02 13.28
CA SER A 2 -23.89 50.78 12.79
C SER A 2 -23.95 50.33 11.33
N THR A 3 -23.14 50.96 10.49
CA THR A 3 -22.92 50.53 9.10
C THR A 3 -22.39 49.10 9.10
N PRO A 4 -22.92 48.16 8.30
CA PRO A 4 -22.35 46.82 8.21
C PRO A 4 -20.91 46.91 7.71
N GLU A 5 -19.97 46.26 8.38
CA GLU A 5 -18.60 46.12 7.91
C GLU A 5 -18.62 45.36 6.57
N PRO A 6 -17.87 45.80 5.54
CA PRO A 6 -17.83 45.11 4.27
C PRO A 6 -17.38 43.66 4.46
N ALA A 7 -18.12 42.72 3.86
CA ALA A 7 -17.83 41.31 4.00
C ALA A 7 -16.41 41.00 3.47
N PRO A 8 -15.60 40.22 4.21
CA PRO A 8 -14.28 39.83 3.73
C PRO A 8 -14.40 39.02 2.44
N VAL A 9 -13.45 39.20 1.53
CA VAL A 9 -13.41 38.50 0.25
C VAL A 9 -12.41 37.35 0.28
N CYS A 10 -12.63 36.34 -0.55
CA CYS A 10 -11.71 35.21 -0.64
C CYS A 10 -10.32 35.68 -1.08
N TYR A 11 -9.28 35.16 -0.42
CA TYR A 11 -7.89 35.52 -0.74
C TYR A 11 -7.46 35.13 -2.18
N ARG A 12 -8.16 34.21 -2.85
CA ARG A 12 -7.93 33.81 -4.27
C ARG A 12 -8.95 34.41 -5.24
N HIS A 13 -10.13 34.76 -4.75
CA HIS A 13 -11.25 35.24 -5.56
C HIS A 13 -11.80 36.53 -4.94
N PRO A 14 -11.25 37.69 -5.33
CA PRO A 14 -11.65 38.99 -4.77
C PRO A 14 -13.12 39.36 -5.05
N ASP A 15 -13.73 38.72 -6.04
CA ASP A 15 -15.14 38.88 -6.43
C ASP A 15 -16.11 38.09 -5.52
N ARG A 16 -15.61 37.25 -4.61
CA ARG A 16 -16.44 36.36 -3.78
C ARG A 16 -16.40 36.78 -2.30
N PRO A 17 -17.45 37.45 -1.78
CA PRO A 17 -17.57 37.70 -0.34
C PRO A 17 -17.78 36.39 0.41
N THR A 18 -17.14 36.23 1.56
CA THR A 18 -17.17 35.00 2.36
C THR A 18 -16.89 35.26 3.84
N TRP A 19 -17.57 34.53 4.71
CA TRP A 19 -17.29 34.49 6.15
C TRP A 19 -16.58 33.21 6.58
N ILE A 20 -16.26 32.32 5.64
CA ILE A 20 -15.54 31.08 5.91
C ILE A 20 -14.05 31.41 6.05
N ARG A 21 -13.42 30.93 7.12
CA ARG A 21 -12.00 31.14 7.39
C ARG A 21 -11.28 29.80 7.49
N CYS A 22 -10.05 29.76 7.00
CA CYS A 22 -9.21 28.58 7.15
C CYS A 22 -8.82 28.38 8.62
N THR A 23 -9.10 27.22 9.20
CA THR A 23 -8.79 26.94 10.61
C THR A 23 -7.30 26.91 10.96
N ARG A 24 -6.41 26.90 9.95
CA ARG A 24 -4.96 26.82 10.11
C ARG A 24 -4.22 28.15 9.93
N CYS A 25 -4.63 28.96 8.95
CA CYS A 25 -3.98 30.24 8.63
C CYS A 25 -4.92 31.44 8.72
N ASP A 26 -6.19 31.22 9.08
CA ASP A 26 -7.18 32.24 9.36
C ASP A 26 -7.58 33.14 8.16
N ARG A 27 -7.09 32.83 6.96
CA ARG A 27 -7.45 33.58 5.74
C ARG A 27 -8.91 33.30 5.32
N PRO A 28 -9.64 34.31 4.80
CA PRO A 28 -10.98 34.13 4.24
C PRO A 28 -10.94 33.30 2.94
N ILE A 29 -11.82 32.29 2.84
CA ILE A 29 -11.89 31.35 1.71
C ILE A 29 -13.33 31.27 1.17
N CYS A 30 -13.53 31.20 -0.14
CA CYS A 30 -14.86 30.98 -0.71
C CYS A 30 -15.26 29.48 -0.66
N PRO A 31 -16.55 29.15 -0.85
CA PRO A 31 -17.02 27.76 -0.92
C PRO A 31 -16.35 26.91 -2.02
N GLU A 32 -15.82 27.53 -3.08
CA GLU A 32 -15.08 26.83 -4.14
C GLU A 32 -13.64 26.51 -3.72
N CYS A 33 -13.06 27.29 -2.79
CA CYS A 33 -11.70 27.09 -2.28
C CYS A 33 -11.67 26.34 -0.94
N MET A 34 -12.82 26.06 -0.33
CA MET A 34 -12.87 25.38 0.96
C MET A 34 -12.61 23.88 0.81
N ASN A 35 -11.74 23.35 1.66
CA ASN A 35 -11.53 21.91 1.79
C ASN A 35 -12.03 21.49 3.18
N SER A 36 -12.91 20.48 3.22
CA SER A 36 -13.40 19.93 4.48
C SER A 36 -12.26 19.33 5.28
N ALA A 37 -12.18 19.71 6.56
CA ALA A 37 -11.21 19.17 7.51
C ALA A 37 -11.95 18.54 8.70
N PRO A 38 -11.28 17.72 9.54
CA PRO A 38 -11.90 17.16 10.74
C PRO A 38 -12.47 18.24 11.68
N VAL A 39 -11.87 19.43 11.66
CA VAL A 39 -12.38 20.62 12.34
C VAL A 39 -12.41 21.80 11.35
N GLY A 40 -13.63 22.20 10.98
CA GLY A 40 -13.89 23.34 10.10
C GLY A 40 -13.39 23.13 8.66
N PHE A 41 -12.82 24.20 8.08
CA PHE A 41 -12.38 24.22 6.68
C PHE A 41 -10.92 24.66 6.57
N GLN A 42 -10.22 24.14 5.56
CA GLN A 42 -8.85 24.51 5.26
C GLN A 42 -8.70 25.05 3.83
N CYS A 43 -7.76 25.98 3.64
CA CYS A 43 -7.41 26.49 2.32
C CYS A 43 -6.51 25.50 1.56
N PRO A 44 -6.46 25.55 0.21
CA PRO A 44 -5.69 24.60 -0.60
C PRO A 44 -4.20 24.57 -0.26
N GLU A 45 -3.61 25.72 0.09
CA GLU A 45 -2.20 25.82 0.49
C GLU A 45 -1.92 25.09 1.81
N CYS A 46 -2.81 25.24 2.80
CA CYS A 46 -2.68 24.55 4.08
C CYS A 46 -2.89 23.03 3.94
N VAL A 47 -3.76 22.60 3.03
CA VAL A 47 -3.96 21.19 2.71
C VAL A 47 -2.73 20.62 2.02
N SER A 48 -2.21 21.30 0.99
CA SER A 48 -0.99 20.87 0.28
C SER A 48 0.22 20.77 1.21
N ALA A 49 0.44 21.79 2.06
CA ALA A 49 1.50 21.73 3.07
C ALA A 49 1.30 20.60 4.10
N GLY A 50 0.05 20.28 4.43
CA GLY A 50 -0.28 19.14 5.29
C GLY A 50 0.01 17.80 4.63
N GLN A 51 -0.35 17.62 3.36
CA GLN A 51 -0.11 16.41 2.59
C GLN A 51 1.39 16.10 2.47
N SER A 52 2.21 17.12 2.22
CA SER A 52 3.67 16.98 2.14
C SER A 52 4.32 16.55 3.46
N ALA A 53 3.66 16.78 4.60
CA ALA A 53 4.14 16.38 5.92
C ALA A 53 3.69 14.97 6.34
N VAL A 54 2.78 14.32 5.59
CA VAL A 54 2.35 12.96 5.89
C VAL A 54 3.47 12.00 5.57
N ARG A 55 4.00 11.33 6.59
CA ARG A 55 5.05 10.32 6.44
C ARG A 55 4.53 9.14 5.63
N GLU A 56 5.29 8.73 4.62
CA GLU A 56 4.99 7.53 3.83
C GLU A 56 4.88 6.30 4.76
N PRO A 57 3.79 5.51 4.66
CA PRO A 57 3.61 4.34 5.51
C PRO A 57 4.71 3.30 5.24
N ARG A 58 5.17 2.63 6.31
CA ARG A 58 6.25 1.62 6.27
C ARG A 58 5.73 0.27 6.72
N THR A 59 6.35 -0.80 6.25
CA THR A 59 6.04 -2.15 6.72
C THR A 59 6.46 -2.33 8.19
N VAL A 60 5.98 -3.40 8.85
CA VAL A 60 6.33 -3.73 10.25
C VAL A 60 7.84 -3.80 10.48
N PHE A 61 8.61 -4.18 9.45
CA PHE A 61 10.07 -4.24 9.48
C PHE A 61 10.76 -2.97 8.95
N GLY A 62 10.02 -1.87 8.74
CA GLY A 62 10.56 -0.58 8.31
C GLY A 62 10.88 -0.45 6.82
N GLY A 63 10.51 -1.45 6.01
CA GLY A 63 10.67 -1.41 4.56
C GLY A 63 9.70 -0.42 3.90
N ARG A 64 10.10 0.11 2.74
CA ARG A 64 9.19 0.90 1.88
C ARG A 64 8.10 -0.02 1.37
N LEU A 65 6.86 0.48 1.29
CA LEU A 65 5.80 -0.24 0.60
C LEU A 65 6.13 -0.29 -0.89
N THR A 66 6.54 -1.47 -1.36
CA THR A 66 6.63 -1.75 -2.78
C THR A 66 5.24 -2.15 -3.27
N SER A 67 4.81 -1.61 -4.42
CA SER A 67 3.57 -2.04 -5.07
C SER A 67 3.70 -3.40 -5.75
N SER A 68 4.92 -3.93 -5.84
CA SER A 68 5.21 -5.18 -6.53
C SER A 68 5.73 -6.23 -5.56
N SER A 69 4.97 -7.33 -5.45
CA SER A 69 5.33 -8.54 -4.71
C SER A 69 5.92 -9.59 -5.64
N THR A 70 6.91 -9.21 -6.47
CA THR A 70 7.49 -10.10 -7.49
C THR A 70 7.91 -11.44 -6.91
N VAL A 71 8.66 -11.45 -5.80
CA VAL A 71 9.13 -12.69 -5.16
C VAL A 71 7.96 -13.59 -4.76
N THR A 72 6.96 -13.03 -4.08
CA THR A 72 5.78 -13.79 -3.65
C THR A 72 5.01 -14.34 -4.84
N ILE A 73 4.78 -13.53 -5.88
CA ILE A 73 4.07 -13.96 -7.09
C ILE A 73 4.86 -15.04 -7.83
N THR A 74 6.19 -14.91 -7.91
CA THR A 74 7.07 -15.93 -8.50
C THR A 74 7.00 -17.23 -7.72
N LEU A 75 7.09 -17.20 -6.39
CA LEU A 75 6.99 -18.40 -5.55
C LEU A 75 5.64 -19.09 -5.70
N ILE A 76 4.54 -18.33 -5.71
CA ILE A 76 3.19 -18.86 -5.97
C ILE A 76 3.12 -19.52 -7.35
N GLY A 77 3.66 -18.85 -8.38
CA GLY A 77 3.70 -19.40 -9.74
C GLY A 77 4.46 -20.73 -9.81
N ILE A 78 5.57 -20.86 -9.09
CA ILE A 78 6.34 -22.11 -8.99
C ILE A 78 5.52 -23.20 -8.29
N CYS A 79 4.87 -22.91 -7.17
CA CYS A 79 4.01 -23.88 -6.49
C CYS A 79 2.90 -24.39 -7.42
N VAL A 80 2.21 -23.48 -8.12
CA VAL A 80 1.14 -23.85 -9.05
C VAL A 80 1.67 -24.70 -10.20
N ALA A 81 2.82 -24.33 -10.77
CA ALA A 81 3.43 -25.11 -11.86
C ALA A 81 3.78 -26.54 -11.42
N ILE A 82 4.43 -26.70 -10.26
CA ILE A 82 4.79 -28.01 -9.72
C ILE A 82 3.54 -28.82 -9.39
N PHE A 83 2.49 -28.20 -8.83
CA PHE A 83 1.22 -28.87 -8.57
C PHE A 83 0.59 -29.42 -9.86
N VAL A 84 0.59 -28.64 -10.95
CA VAL A 84 0.12 -29.11 -12.26
C VAL A 84 0.93 -30.31 -12.74
N VAL A 85 2.25 -30.30 -12.55
CA VAL A 85 3.11 -31.46 -12.87
C VAL A 85 2.72 -32.68 -12.03
N GLN A 86 2.53 -32.53 -10.71
CA GLN A 86 2.08 -33.61 -9.83
C GLN A 86 0.72 -34.18 -10.25
N PHE A 87 -0.20 -33.31 -10.69
CA PHE A 87 -1.51 -33.72 -11.16
C PHE A 87 -1.44 -34.52 -12.46
N LEU A 88 -0.58 -34.13 -13.41
CA LEU A 88 -0.46 -34.77 -14.71
C LEU A 88 0.35 -36.08 -14.67
N VAL A 89 1.43 -36.12 -13.89
CA VAL A 89 2.39 -37.23 -13.86
C VAL A 89 2.08 -38.22 -12.72
N GLY A 90 1.41 -37.75 -11.66
CA GLY A 90 1.10 -38.52 -10.47
C GLY A 90 1.94 -38.09 -9.27
N VAL A 91 1.26 -37.87 -8.14
CA VAL A 91 1.86 -37.35 -6.90
C VAL A 91 3.02 -38.20 -6.41
N ASN A 92 2.84 -39.54 -6.37
CA ASN A 92 3.85 -40.45 -5.85
C ASN A 92 5.15 -40.45 -6.69
N ALA A 93 5.05 -40.28 -8.01
CA ALA A 93 6.22 -40.25 -8.89
C ALA A 93 7.03 -38.97 -8.69
N VAL A 94 6.37 -37.82 -8.56
CA VAL A 94 7.07 -36.56 -8.28
C VAL A 94 7.61 -36.53 -6.84
N ALA A 95 6.88 -37.13 -5.90
CA ALA A 95 7.30 -37.22 -4.50
C ALA A 95 8.49 -38.16 -4.28
N SER A 96 8.63 -39.25 -5.04
CA SER A 96 9.81 -40.12 -4.95
C SER A 96 11.08 -39.36 -5.33
N ASP A 97 10.99 -38.47 -6.31
CA ASP A 97 12.16 -37.77 -6.84
C ASP A 97 12.50 -36.51 -6.04
N TRP A 98 11.48 -35.72 -5.66
CA TRP A 98 11.67 -34.37 -5.09
C TRP A 98 11.10 -34.20 -3.68
N GLY A 99 10.39 -35.20 -3.16
CA GLY A 99 9.87 -35.20 -1.81
C GLY A 99 10.97 -35.32 -0.76
N MET A 100 10.64 -34.94 0.47
CA MET A 100 11.59 -35.02 1.58
C MET A 100 11.89 -36.48 1.92
N TRP A 101 13.17 -36.88 1.78
CA TRP A 101 13.65 -38.18 2.22
C TRP A 101 14.97 -38.04 3.00
N PRO A 102 14.92 -37.99 4.35
CA PRO A 102 16.10 -37.67 5.16
C PRO A 102 17.27 -38.65 5.00
N ALA A 103 16.98 -39.94 4.77
CA ALA A 103 18.02 -40.93 4.56
C ALA A 103 18.82 -40.66 3.27
N ALA A 104 18.14 -40.28 2.18
CA ALA A 104 18.79 -39.91 0.93
C ALA A 104 19.60 -38.62 1.05
N VAL A 105 19.11 -37.64 1.81
CA VAL A 105 19.88 -36.42 2.12
C VAL A 105 21.17 -36.75 2.88
N ALA A 106 21.09 -37.64 3.88
CA ALA A 106 22.22 -37.97 4.75
C ALA A 106 23.23 -38.95 4.14
N VAL A 107 22.79 -39.85 3.26
CA VAL A 107 23.62 -40.94 2.72
C VAL A 107 24.03 -40.69 1.28
N ASN A 108 23.18 -40.04 0.47
CA ASN A 108 23.39 -39.84 -0.96
C ASN A 108 23.64 -38.37 -1.34
N ASP A 109 23.79 -37.47 -0.35
CA ASP A 109 23.98 -36.03 -0.57
C ASP A 109 22.85 -35.36 -1.40
N GLU A 110 21.61 -35.87 -1.28
CA GLU A 110 20.46 -35.34 -2.01
C GLU A 110 19.88 -34.05 -1.37
N TRP A 111 20.75 -33.06 -1.10
CA TRP A 111 20.43 -31.80 -0.41
C TRP A 111 19.32 -30.99 -1.10
N TYR A 112 19.14 -31.17 -2.40
CA TYR A 112 18.07 -30.51 -3.16
C TYR A 112 16.68 -30.82 -2.58
N ARG A 113 16.50 -32.00 -1.96
CA ARG A 113 15.24 -32.41 -1.32
C ARG A 113 14.82 -31.49 -0.18
N LEU A 114 15.76 -30.80 0.46
CA LEU A 114 15.45 -29.82 1.51
C LEU A 114 14.68 -28.60 0.97
N LEU A 115 14.92 -28.24 -0.29
CA LEU A 115 14.29 -27.08 -0.93
C LEU A 115 13.12 -27.49 -1.81
N THR A 116 13.27 -28.55 -2.62
CA THR A 116 12.22 -28.97 -3.55
C THR A 116 10.97 -29.45 -2.83
N SER A 117 11.11 -30.12 -1.68
CA SER A 117 9.97 -30.63 -0.91
C SER A 117 8.97 -29.55 -0.50
N VAL A 118 9.44 -28.30 -0.31
CA VAL A 118 8.62 -27.17 0.12
C VAL A 118 7.58 -26.77 -0.95
N PHE A 119 7.80 -27.15 -2.20
CA PHE A 119 6.90 -26.81 -3.31
C PHE A 119 5.89 -27.92 -3.65
N LEU A 120 6.01 -29.13 -3.08
CA LEU A 120 5.09 -30.24 -3.32
C LEU A 120 3.83 -30.11 -2.45
N HIS A 121 2.64 -30.19 -3.06
CA HIS A 121 1.35 -29.94 -2.38
C HIS A 121 0.24 -30.94 -2.78
N GLY A 122 0.59 -32.02 -3.47
CA GLY A 122 -0.33 -33.07 -3.96
C GLY A 122 -0.47 -34.26 -3.02
#